data_AF-A0A9W5PJA2-F1
#
_entry.id   AF-A0A9W5PJA2-F1
#
_cell.length_a   1.000
_cell.length_b   1.000
_cell.length_c   1.000
_cell.angle_alpha   90.00
_cell.angle_beta   90.00
_cell.angle_gamma   90.00
#
_symmetry.space_group_name_H-M   'P 1'
#
loop_
_entity.id
_entity.type
_entity.pdbx_description
1 polymer ?
#
loop_
_entity_poly.entity_id
_entity_poly.type
_entity_poly.pdbx_seq_one_letter_code
_entity_poly.pdbx_strand_id
1 'polypeptide(L)'
;MSNQLTAIQEEAKRYQQEFGGEIFVFPIEEENPQSLYAVVVYAGEAFHVFSEAVTVEDAAIGVQTILECFEKEGMEKEYAEVVRFITGEAQLNAPHVTMRRLKKESKFVTVPNKFDYFEQGDGYALSARGVLKYTYIAMVQEQLPKAIQFMNKYYRLLVTRGYGKSVAGIKKEVKRMNEDEAIGWLECTYEKYLGNGDEIMNIMNSLK
;
A
#
# COMPACT_ATOMS: atom_id res chain seq x y z
N MET A 1 4.77 24.80 -9.42
CA MET A 1 4.85 23.93 -10.62
C MET A 1 6.07 23.00 -10.56
N SER A 2 7.32 23.48 -10.39
CA SER A 2 8.53 22.61 -10.29
C SER A 2 8.48 21.49 -9.23
N ASN A 3 7.83 21.73 -8.09
CA ASN A 3 7.81 20.76 -6.98
C ASN A 3 6.86 19.57 -7.20
N GLN A 4 5.79 19.74 -7.97
CA GLN A 4 4.76 18.70 -8.14
C GLN A 4 5.20 17.63 -9.14
N LEU A 5 5.80 18.04 -10.26
CA LEU A 5 6.39 17.11 -11.24
C LEU A 5 7.49 16.26 -10.61
N THR A 6 8.34 16.88 -9.78
CA THR A 6 9.40 16.18 -9.05
C THR A 6 8.81 15.13 -8.10
N ALA A 7 7.76 15.48 -7.33
CA ALA A 7 7.08 14.54 -6.45
C ALA A 7 6.44 13.36 -7.22
N ILE A 8 5.78 13.64 -8.36
CA ILE A 8 5.20 12.61 -9.23
C ILE A 8 6.30 11.66 -9.75
N GLN A 9 7.45 12.19 -10.16
CA GLN A 9 8.57 11.36 -10.63
C GLN A 9 9.21 10.52 -9.51
N GLU A 10 9.37 11.09 -8.32
CA GLU A 10 9.87 10.37 -7.14
C GLU A 10 8.93 9.23 -6.74
N GLU A 11 7.63 9.48 -6.79
CA GLU A 11 6.60 8.49 -6.48
C GLU A 11 6.58 7.35 -7.51
N ALA A 12 6.64 7.68 -8.80
CA ALA A 12 6.77 6.68 -9.87
C ALA A 12 8.05 5.84 -9.73
N LYS A 13 9.15 6.46 -9.28
CA LYS A 13 10.40 5.75 -9.00
C LYS A 13 10.26 4.76 -7.85
N ARG A 14 9.53 5.12 -6.79
CA ARG A 14 9.20 4.19 -5.70
C ARG A 14 8.44 2.98 -6.22
N TYR A 15 7.40 3.21 -7.03
CA TYR A 15 6.60 2.14 -7.62
C TYR A 15 7.37 1.24 -8.57
N GLN A 16 8.30 1.80 -9.35
CA GLN A 16 9.17 1.02 -10.22
C GLN A 16 10.08 0.09 -9.42
N GLN A 17 10.60 0.54 -8.28
CA GLN A 17 11.44 -0.28 -7.40
C GLN A 17 10.63 -1.39 -6.71
N GLU A 18 9.38 -1.13 -6.37
CA GLU A 18 8.52 -2.04 -5.61
C GLU A 18 7.83 -3.09 -6.51
N PHE A 19 7.33 -2.68 -7.68
CA PHE A 19 6.45 -3.49 -8.53
C PHE A 19 7.02 -3.78 -9.92
N GLY A 20 8.17 -3.21 -10.27
CA GLY A 20 8.69 -3.21 -11.63
C GLY A 20 7.71 -2.56 -12.63
N GLY A 21 7.90 -2.84 -13.91
CA GLY A 21 7.08 -2.26 -14.98
C GLY A 21 7.63 -0.93 -15.50
N GLU A 22 6.90 -0.35 -16.44
CA GLU A 22 7.34 0.81 -17.21
C GLU A 22 6.31 1.92 -17.29
N ILE A 23 5.02 1.63 -17.10
CA ILE A 23 3.94 2.60 -17.15
C ILE A 23 3.25 2.61 -15.79
N PHE A 24 3.22 3.75 -15.13
CA PHE A 24 2.67 3.93 -13.80
C PHE A 24 1.49 4.89 -13.87
N VAL A 25 0.36 4.49 -13.30
CA VAL A 25 -0.82 5.34 -13.17
C VAL A 25 -1.20 5.37 -11.71
N PHE A 26 -1.25 6.54 -11.08
CA PHE A 26 -1.54 6.65 -9.64
C PHE A 26 -2.25 7.98 -9.30
N PRO A 27 -3.06 8.02 -8.23
CA PRO A 27 -3.69 9.25 -7.75
C PRO A 27 -2.62 10.23 -7.25
N ILE A 28 -2.78 11.51 -7.56
CA ILE A 28 -1.86 12.58 -7.10
C ILE A 28 -2.08 12.88 -5.62
N GLU A 29 -3.28 12.64 -5.12
CA GLU A 29 -3.69 12.77 -3.72
C GLU A 29 -4.27 11.43 -3.26
N GLU A 30 -3.42 10.58 -2.68
CA GLU A 30 -3.77 9.20 -2.32
C GLU A 30 -4.99 9.09 -1.38
N GLU A 31 -5.16 10.04 -0.47
CA GLU A 31 -6.27 10.06 0.49
C GLU A 31 -7.56 10.70 -0.06
N ASN A 32 -7.53 11.27 -1.28
CA ASN A 32 -8.68 11.94 -1.88
C ASN A 32 -9.45 10.95 -2.79
N PRO A 33 -10.71 10.61 -2.46
CA PRO A 33 -11.52 9.69 -3.28
C PRO A 33 -11.78 10.19 -4.70
N GLN A 34 -11.69 11.49 -4.94
CA GLN A 34 -11.86 12.14 -6.24
C GLN A 34 -10.52 12.60 -6.84
N SER A 35 -9.42 12.06 -6.34
CA SER A 35 -8.09 12.44 -6.82
C SER A 35 -7.97 12.26 -8.32
N LEU A 36 -7.32 13.24 -8.95
CA LEU A 36 -6.87 13.14 -10.32
C LEU A 36 -5.60 12.27 -10.37
N TYR A 37 -5.38 11.63 -11.50
CA TYR A 37 -4.32 10.68 -11.71
C TYR A 37 -3.15 11.32 -12.47
N ALA A 38 -1.96 10.82 -12.20
CA ALA A 38 -0.78 11.01 -13.02
C ALA A 38 -0.53 9.75 -13.85
N VAL A 39 -0.04 9.93 -15.08
CA VAL A 39 0.47 8.85 -15.94
C VAL A 39 1.95 9.11 -16.18
N VAL A 40 2.79 8.16 -15.79
CA VAL A 40 4.25 8.27 -15.87
C VAL A 40 4.82 7.09 -16.62
N VAL A 41 5.77 7.34 -17.51
CA VAL A 41 6.50 6.32 -18.27
C VAL A 41 7.96 6.31 -17.84
N TYR A 42 8.48 5.13 -17.52
CA TYR A 42 9.89 4.89 -17.28
C TYR A 42 10.57 4.46 -18.58
N ALA A 43 11.48 5.29 -19.07
CA ALA A 43 12.23 5.07 -20.32
C ALA A 43 13.66 4.59 -20.03
N GLY A 44 13.82 3.59 -19.15
CA GLY A 44 15.11 2.95 -18.83
C GLY A 44 16.08 3.78 -17.98
N GLU A 45 16.09 5.10 -18.13
CA GLU A 45 16.97 6.00 -17.36
C GLU A 45 16.22 7.15 -16.69
N ALA A 46 15.01 7.47 -17.18
CA ALA A 46 14.24 8.61 -16.73
C ALA A 46 12.75 8.31 -16.61
N PHE A 47 12.08 9.06 -15.74
CA PHE A 47 10.63 9.06 -15.56
C PHE A 47 10.03 10.27 -16.27
N HIS A 48 9.15 10.03 -17.22
CA HIS A 48 8.47 11.07 -18.00
C HIS A 48 6.99 11.11 -17.62
N VAL A 49 6.53 12.28 -17.16
CA VAL A 49 5.11 12.50 -16.88
C VAL A 49 4.40 12.73 -18.22
N PHE A 50 3.57 11.77 -18.62
CA PHE A 50 2.79 11.83 -19.85
C PHE A 50 1.54 12.69 -19.68
N SER A 51 0.91 12.61 -18.51
CA SER A 51 -0.22 13.45 -18.14
C SER A 51 -0.21 13.68 -16.64
N GLU A 52 -0.41 14.93 -16.22
CA GLU A 52 -0.61 15.29 -14.83
C GLU A 52 -2.08 15.67 -14.60
N ALA A 53 -2.62 15.24 -13.47
CA ALA A 53 -3.92 15.63 -12.96
C ALA A 53 -5.07 15.41 -13.96
N VAL A 54 -5.22 14.18 -14.42
CA VAL A 54 -6.31 13.78 -15.32
C VAL A 54 -7.33 12.89 -14.61
N THR A 55 -8.53 12.73 -15.20
CA THR A 55 -9.50 11.77 -14.66
C THR A 55 -9.00 10.34 -14.81
N VAL A 56 -9.61 9.39 -14.09
CA VAL A 56 -9.23 7.97 -14.22
C VAL A 56 -9.49 7.43 -15.63
N GLU A 57 -10.54 7.93 -16.29
CA GLU A 57 -10.87 7.61 -17.68
C GLU A 57 -9.78 8.11 -18.63
N ASP A 58 -9.38 9.38 -18.49
CA ASP A 58 -8.34 9.98 -19.32
C ASP A 58 -6.98 9.32 -19.07
N ALA A 59 -6.68 8.93 -17.83
CA ALA A 59 -5.49 8.17 -17.51
C ALA A 59 -5.47 6.80 -18.21
N ALA A 60 -6.61 6.10 -18.25
CA ALA A 60 -6.73 4.82 -18.94
C ALA A 60 -6.53 4.97 -20.46
N ILE A 61 -7.09 6.04 -21.06
CA ILE A 61 -6.86 6.40 -22.46
C ILE A 61 -5.37 6.69 -22.70
N GLY A 62 -4.73 7.41 -21.79
CA GLY A 62 -3.29 7.69 -21.82
C GLY A 62 -2.45 6.41 -21.87
N VAL A 63 -2.75 5.43 -21.00
CA VAL A 63 -2.07 4.12 -21.01
C VAL A 63 -2.23 3.41 -22.34
N GLN A 64 -3.45 3.35 -22.87
CA GLN A 64 -3.71 2.71 -24.15
C GLN A 64 -2.91 3.38 -25.26
N THR A 65 -2.88 4.72 -25.27
CA THR A 65 -2.11 5.51 -26.24
C THR A 65 -0.61 5.19 -26.17
N ILE A 66 -0.05 5.06 -24.97
CA ILE A 66 1.37 4.70 -24.78
C ILE A 66 1.65 3.29 -25.29
N LEU A 67 0.79 2.31 -25.01
CA LEU A 67 0.96 0.93 -25.50
C LEU A 67 0.87 0.85 -27.03
N GLU A 68 -0.08 1.56 -27.64
CA GLU A 68 -0.18 1.66 -29.10
C GLU A 68 1.07 2.31 -29.72
N CYS A 69 1.69 3.28 -29.05
CA CYS A 69 2.96 3.85 -29.48
C CYS A 69 4.10 2.82 -29.40
N PHE A 70 4.18 2.03 -28.33
CA PHE A 70 5.17 0.95 -28.23
C PHE A 70 4.99 -0.10 -29.34
N GLU A 71 3.75 -0.49 -29.64
CA GLU A 71 3.44 -1.42 -30.72
C GLU A 71 3.89 -0.89 -32.09
N LYS A 72 3.62 0.40 -32.39
CA LYS A 72 4.04 1.04 -33.66
C LYS A 72 5.55 1.10 -33.83
N GLU A 73 6.29 1.20 -32.74
CA GLU A 73 7.76 1.18 -32.73
C GLU A 73 8.33 -0.26 -32.67
N GLY A 74 7.48 -1.29 -32.79
CA GLY A 74 7.88 -2.70 -32.78
C GLY A 74 8.23 -3.26 -31.40
N MET A 75 7.83 -2.55 -30.34
CA MET A 75 8.02 -2.94 -28.95
C MET A 75 6.69 -3.41 -28.36
N GLU A 76 6.06 -4.43 -28.93
CA GLU A 76 4.81 -4.97 -28.35
C GLU A 76 5.05 -5.41 -26.90
N LYS A 77 4.25 -4.87 -25.97
CA LYS A 77 4.36 -5.15 -24.54
C LYS A 77 3.02 -5.60 -23.98
N GLU A 78 3.02 -6.65 -23.18
CA GLU A 78 1.81 -7.09 -22.50
C GLU A 78 1.45 -6.12 -21.37
N TYR A 79 0.19 -5.68 -21.34
CA TYR A 79 -0.32 -4.76 -20.31
C TYR A 79 0.06 -5.20 -18.89
N ALA A 80 -0.11 -6.49 -18.57
CA ALA A 80 0.17 -7.02 -17.24
C ALA A 80 1.66 -6.94 -16.84
N GLU A 81 2.56 -7.00 -17.82
CA GLU A 81 4.00 -6.96 -17.57
C GLU A 81 4.46 -5.52 -17.29
N VAL A 82 3.92 -4.55 -18.03
CA VAL A 82 4.47 -3.20 -18.06
C VAL A 82 3.63 -2.13 -17.39
N VAL A 83 2.32 -2.34 -17.23
CA VAL A 83 1.43 -1.34 -16.62
C VAL A 83 1.26 -1.65 -15.14
N ARG A 84 1.44 -0.62 -14.32
CA ARG A 84 1.12 -0.58 -12.89
C ARG A 84 0.07 0.50 -12.69
N PHE A 85 -1.19 0.08 -12.79
CA PHE A 85 -2.31 0.92 -12.42
C PHE A 85 -2.51 0.80 -10.92
N ILE A 86 -2.07 1.83 -10.21
CA ILE A 86 -2.05 1.97 -8.77
C ILE A 86 -3.28 2.77 -8.35
N THR A 87 -4.07 2.17 -7.47
CA THR A 87 -5.26 2.79 -6.92
C THR A 87 -5.29 2.52 -5.43
N GLY A 88 -5.46 3.57 -4.63
CA GLY A 88 -5.66 3.46 -3.20
C GLY A 88 -7.10 3.08 -2.86
N GLU A 89 -7.31 2.78 -1.58
CA GLU A 89 -8.61 2.40 -1.06
C GLU A 89 -9.67 3.53 -1.20
N ALA A 90 -9.25 4.78 -1.01
CA ALA A 90 -10.10 5.96 -1.18
C ALA A 90 -10.70 6.03 -2.59
N GLN A 91 -9.91 5.73 -3.63
CA GLN A 91 -10.38 5.74 -5.01
C GLN A 91 -11.23 4.50 -5.33
N LEU A 92 -10.92 3.35 -4.74
CA LEU A 92 -11.72 2.11 -4.92
C LEU A 92 -13.10 2.19 -4.27
N ASN A 93 -13.25 2.98 -3.20
CA ASN A 93 -14.50 3.16 -2.48
C ASN A 93 -15.26 4.43 -2.88
N ALA A 94 -14.64 5.32 -3.67
CA ALA A 94 -15.32 6.45 -4.28
C ALA A 94 -16.61 6.00 -5.00
N PRO A 95 -17.68 6.82 -5.00
CA PRO A 95 -18.93 6.51 -5.69
C PRO A 95 -18.81 6.63 -7.22
N HIS A 96 -17.69 6.16 -7.80
CA HIS A 96 -17.43 6.15 -9.23
C HIS A 96 -17.81 4.81 -9.83
N VAL A 97 -18.72 4.81 -10.82
CA VAL A 97 -19.20 3.59 -11.48
C VAL A 97 -18.03 2.88 -12.19
N THR A 98 -17.10 3.64 -12.76
CA THR A 98 -15.86 3.12 -13.40
C THR A 98 -15.00 2.35 -12.40
N MET A 99 -14.71 2.92 -11.23
CA MET A 99 -13.91 2.26 -10.19
C MET A 99 -14.60 1.01 -9.62
N ARG A 100 -15.92 1.05 -9.43
CA ARG A 100 -16.71 -0.14 -9.00
C ARG A 100 -16.68 -1.27 -10.02
N ARG A 101 -16.63 -0.96 -11.32
CA ARG A 101 -16.51 -1.97 -12.38
C ARG A 101 -15.09 -2.54 -12.44
N LEU A 102 -14.08 -1.67 -12.42
CA LEU A 102 -12.68 -2.10 -12.45
C LEU A 102 -12.29 -2.94 -11.21
N LYS A 103 -12.86 -2.65 -10.02
CA LYS A 103 -12.69 -3.45 -8.78
C LYS A 103 -13.12 -4.91 -8.94
N LYS A 104 -14.07 -5.21 -9.84
CA LYS A 104 -14.55 -6.58 -10.10
C LYS A 104 -13.67 -7.36 -11.08
N GLU A 105 -12.81 -6.69 -11.84
CA GLU A 105 -12.02 -7.31 -12.91
C GLU A 105 -10.59 -7.68 -12.48
N SER A 106 -10.18 -7.38 -11.25
CA SER A 106 -8.95 -7.90 -10.60
C SER A 106 -7.66 -7.70 -11.41
N LYS A 107 -7.42 -6.48 -11.92
CA LYS A 107 -6.16 -6.11 -12.62
C LYS A 107 -5.41 -4.93 -11.98
N PHE A 108 -5.73 -4.58 -10.73
CA PHE A 108 -5.01 -3.54 -10.01
C PHE A 108 -3.89 -4.13 -9.16
N VAL A 109 -2.75 -3.44 -9.13
CA VAL A 109 -1.79 -3.60 -8.04
C VAL A 109 -2.35 -2.78 -6.88
N THR A 110 -2.99 -3.46 -5.92
CA THR A 110 -3.27 -2.85 -4.62
C THR A 110 -1.95 -2.50 -3.97
N VAL A 111 -1.66 -1.20 -3.88
CA VAL A 111 -0.59 -0.73 -3.02
C VAL A 111 -0.95 -1.14 -1.59
N PRO A 112 -0.06 -1.79 -0.84
CA PRO A 112 -0.32 -2.13 0.55
C PRO A 112 -0.62 -0.84 1.30
N ASN A 113 -1.89 -0.64 1.64
CA ASN A 113 -2.30 0.45 2.50
C ASN A 113 -1.46 0.31 3.79
N LYS A 114 -0.70 1.35 4.17
CA LYS A 114 0.19 1.31 5.35
C LYS A 114 -0.56 0.91 6.64
N PHE A 115 -1.90 0.87 6.61
CA PHE A 115 -2.75 0.57 7.76
C PHE A 115 -3.97 -0.32 7.47
N ASP A 116 -4.12 -0.94 6.28
CA ASP A 116 -5.21 -1.90 5.99
C ASP A 116 -6.61 -1.53 6.56
N TYR A 117 -7.17 -0.39 6.15
CA TYR A 117 -8.53 0.01 6.53
C TYR A 117 -9.60 -0.77 5.73
N PHE A 118 -10.85 -0.71 6.21
CA PHE A 118 -12.05 -1.06 5.46
C PHE A 118 -13.22 -0.17 5.92
N GLU A 119 -14.13 0.18 5.01
CA GLU A 119 -15.32 0.97 5.35
C GLU A 119 -16.26 0.22 6.29
N GLN A 120 -16.72 0.89 7.35
CA GLN A 120 -17.73 0.37 8.28
C GLN A 120 -18.70 1.50 8.70
N GLY A 121 -19.88 1.55 8.08
CA GLY A 121 -20.88 2.58 8.36
C GLY A 121 -20.40 3.97 7.92
N ASP A 122 -20.49 4.95 8.81
CA ASP A 122 -20.06 6.34 8.56
C ASP A 122 -18.55 6.57 8.88
N GLY A 123 -17.76 5.51 8.98
CA GLY A 123 -16.33 5.60 9.33
C GLY A 123 -15.48 4.46 8.76
N TYR A 124 -14.19 4.48 9.11
CA TYR A 124 -13.21 3.45 8.72
C TYR A 124 -12.90 2.54 9.90
N ALA A 125 -12.88 1.24 9.65
CA ALA A 125 -12.40 0.23 10.57
C ALA A 125 -11.01 -0.25 10.12
N LEU A 126 -10.18 -0.64 11.08
CA LEU A 126 -8.88 -1.27 10.81
C LEU A 126 -9.09 -2.78 10.70
N SER A 127 -8.50 -3.39 9.67
CA SER A 127 -8.31 -4.85 9.67
C SER A 127 -7.38 -5.27 10.81
N ALA A 128 -7.33 -6.56 11.13
CA ALA A 128 -6.41 -7.07 12.15
C ALA A 128 -4.93 -6.73 11.85
N ARG A 129 -4.53 -6.81 10.58
CA ARG A 129 -3.19 -6.42 10.13
C ARG A 129 -2.98 -4.90 10.25
N GLY A 130 -4.02 -4.14 9.94
CA GLY A 130 -4.05 -2.69 10.12
C GLY A 130 -3.89 -2.24 11.56
N VAL A 131 -4.63 -2.87 12.48
CA VAL A 131 -4.50 -2.67 13.92
C VAL A 131 -3.07 -2.93 14.38
N LEU A 132 -2.44 -4.00 13.89
CA LEU A 132 -1.08 -4.35 14.24
C LEU A 132 -0.06 -3.29 13.78
N LYS A 133 -0.18 -2.80 12.55
CA LYS A 133 0.68 -1.73 12.01
C LYS A 133 0.47 -0.41 12.75
N TYR A 134 -0.79 0.00 12.94
CA TYR A 134 -1.14 1.21 13.67
C TYR A 134 -0.59 1.21 15.09
N THR A 135 -0.78 0.11 15.83
CA THR A 135 -0.29 0.00 17.20
C THR A 135 1.23 -0.04 17.28
N TYR A 136 1.94 -0.57 16.28
CA TYR A 136 3.39 -0.46 16.23
C TYR A 136 3.85 1.00 16.05
N ILE A 137 3.25 1.73 15.10
CA ILE A 137 3.61 3.13 14.83
C ILE A 137 3.31 4.01 16.04
N ALA A 138 2.11 3.86 16.64
CA ALA A 138 1.74 4.57 17.87
C ALA A 138 2.64 4.21 19.07
N MET A 139 3.20 3.00 19.11
CA MET A 139 4.20 2.62 20.12
C MET A 139 5.53 3.34 19.91
N VAL A 140 6.00 3.45 18.67
CA VAL A 140 7.33 3.99 18.34
C VAL A 140 7.34 5.52 18.33
N GLN A 141 6.37 6.12 17.64
CA GLN A 141 6.32 7.56 17.42
C GLN A 141 5.68 8.29 18.59
N GLU A 142 4.53 7.80 19.07
CA GLU A 142 3.73 8.48 20.10
C GLU A 142 3.96 7.92 21.53
N GLN A 143 4.67 6.79 21.65
CA GLN A 143 4.92 6.08 22.91
C GLN A 143 3.64 5.82 23.73
N LEU A 144 2.52 5.56 23.05
CA LEU A 144 1.25 5.36 23.73
C LEU A 144 1.30 4.11 24.64
N PRO A 145 0.96 4.23 25.94
CA PRO A 145 1.02 3.09 26.87
C PRO A 145 0.19 1.89 26.43
N LYS A 146 -1.00 2.13 25.84
CA LYS A 146 -1.87 1.07 25.32
C LYS A 146 -1.26 0.38 24.10
N ALA A 147 -0.60 1.14 23.21
CA ALA A 147 0.10 0.59 22.05
C ALA A 147 1.31 -0.26 22.47
N ILE A 148 2.10 0.20 23.45
CA ILE A 148 3.18 -0.59 24.07
C ILE A 148 2.64 -1.90 24.66
N GLN A 149 1.53 -1.84 25.39
CA GLN A 149 0.89 -3.04 25.95
C GLN A 149 0.39 -3.99 24.88
N PHE A 150 -0.24 -3.47 23.82
CA PHE A 150 -0.68 -4.24 22.66
C PHE A 150 0.50 -5.01 22.05
N MET A 151 1.56 -4.31 21.67
CA MET A 151 2.73 -4.91 21.03
C MET A 151 3.41 -5.95 21.94
N ASN A 152 3.43 -5.72 23.26
CA ASN A 152 3.91 -6.71 24.21
C ASN A 152 3.09 -8.00 24.20
N LYS A 153 1.76 -7.90 24.10
CA LYS A 153 0.87 -9.06 23.98
C LYS A 153 1.06 -9.76 22.64
N TYR A 154 1.22 -9.01 21.55
CA TYR A 154 1.54 -9.55 20.24
C TYR A 154 2.86 -10.35 20.24
N TYR A 155 3.94 -9.79 20.81
CA TYR A 155 5.22 -10.51 20.90
C TYR A 155 5.10 -11.78 21.74
N ARG A 156 4.32 -11.77 22.83
CA ARG A 156 4.04 -12.99 23.61
C ARG A 156 3.31 -14.02 22.77
N LEU A 157 2.34 -13.59 21.97
CA LEU A 157 1.60 -14.47 21.07
C LEU A 157 2.55 -15.14 20.06
N LEU A 158 3.45 -14.38 19.43
CA LEU A 158 4.47 -14.95 18.54
C LEU A 158 5.36 -15.98 19.24
N VAL A 159 5.78 -15.73 20.49
CA VAL A 159 6.52 -16.73 21.27
C VAL A 159 5.70 -18.01 21.44
N THR A 160 4.42 -17.90 21.80
CA THR A 160 3.55 -19.08 21.97
C THR A 160 3.30 -19.84 20.68
N ARG A 161 3.41 -19.16 19.53
CA ARG A 161 3.28 -19.76 18.18
C ARG A 161 4.61 -20.29 17.62
N GLY A 162 5.67 -20.34 18.42
CA GLY A 162 6.92 -20.97 18.03
C GLY A 162 7.83 -20.09 17.16
N TYR A 163 7.74 -18.76 17.29
CA TYR A 163 8.65 -17.82 16.58
C TYR A 163 10.15 -18.10 16.83
N GLY A 164 10.49 -18.75 17.95
CA GLY A 164 11.87 -19.19 18.25
C GLY A 164 12.73 -18.16 18.98
N LYS A 165 12.19 -16.99 19.35
CA LYS A 165 12.85 -16.01 20.23
C LYS A 165 11.97 -15.67 21.43
N SER A 166 12.59 -15.25 22.53
CA SER A 166 11.86 -14.70 23.68
C SER A 166 11.29 -13.32 23.35
N VAL A 167 10.33 -12.84 24.13
CA VAL A 167 9.75 -11.48 23.96
C VAL A 167 10.84 -10.40 23.96
N ALA A 168 11.83 -10.51 24.85
CA ALA A 168 12.96 -9.57 24.88
C ALA A 168 13.84 -9.67 23.62
N GLY A 169 14.01 -10.88 23.07
CA GLY A 169 14.70 -11.12 21.81
C GLY A 169 13.98 -10.47 20.63
N ILE A 170 12.66 -10.66 20.53
CA ILE A 170 11.81 -10.04 19.51
C ILE A 170 11.88 -8.51 19.59
N LYS A 171 11.76 -7.93 20.79
CA LYS A 171 11.90 -6.47 20.97
C LYS A 171 13.24 -5.94 20.48
N LYS A 172 14.34 -6.64 20.75
CA LYS A 172 15.68 -6.23 20.30
C LYS A 172 15.83 -6.33 18.79
N GLU A 173 15.20 -7.33 18.18
CA GLU A 173 15.15 -7.49 16.72
C GLU A 173 14.38 -6.34 16.07
N VAL A 174 13.13 -6.11 16.50
CA VAL A 174 12.29 -5.04 15.95
C VAL A 174 12.92 -3.65 16.18
N LYS A 175 13.56 -3.41 17.32
CA LYS A 175 14.24 -2.13 17.59
C LYS A 175 15.40 -1.82 16.62
N ARG A 176 15.96 -2.82 15.94
CA ARG A 176 17.04 -2.64 14.96
C ARG A 176 16.52 -2.35 13.56
N MET A 177 15.22 -2.52 13.34
CA MET A 177 14.57 -2.28 12.06
C MET A 177 14.20 -0.81 11.93
N ASN A 178 14.28 -0.28 10.71
CA ASN A 178 13.59 0.95 10.37
C ASN A 178 12.07 0.71 10.29
N GLU A 179 11.28 1.78 10.06
CA GLU A 179 9.81 1.67 10.05
C GLU A 179 9.31 0.67 9.01
N ASP A 180 9.79 0.76 7.77
CA ASP A 180 9.33 -0.08 6.66
C ASP A 180 9.75 -1.55 6.86
N GLU A 181 10.97 -1.79 7.34
CA GLU A 181 11.45 -3.12 7.73
C GLU A 181 10.58 -3.74 8.84
N ALA A 182 10.19 -2.94 9.83
CA ALA A 182 9.34 -3.40 10.92
C ALA A 182 7.91 -3.68 10.44
N ILE A 183 7.36 -2.85 9.55
CA ILE A 183 6.04 -3.10 8.94
C ILE A 183 6.07 -4.41 8.16
N GLY A 184 7.04 -4.62 7.27
CA GLY A 184 7.17 -5.88 6.53
C GLY A 184 7.39 -7.09 7.44
N TRP A 185 8.12 -6.91 8.55
CA TRP A 185 8.25 -7.95 9.56
C TRP A 185 6.92 -8.28 10.25
N LEU A 186 6.09 -7.28 10.56
CA LEU A 186 4.77 -7.48 11.15
C LEU A 186 3.83 -8.23 10.20
N GLU A 187 3.86 -7.90 8.91
CA GLU A 187 3.07 -8.60 7.90
C GLU A 187 3.48 -10.07 7.78
N CYS A 188 4.79 -10.33 7.64
CA CYS A 188 5.33 -11.69 7.54
C CYS A 188 5.02 -12.52 8.79
N THR A 189 5.16 -11.93 9.98
CA THR A 189 4.86 -12.64 11.23
C THR A 189 3.36 -12.85 11.45
N TYR A 190 2.54 -11.91 11.00
CA TYR A 190 1.09 -12.08 10.96
C TYR A 190 0.73 -13.28 10.09
N GLU A 191 1.09 -13.28 8.81
CA GLU A 191 0.72 -14.35 7.87
C GLU A 191 1.25 -15.73 8.28
N LYS A 192 2.48 -15.77 8.82
CA LYS A 192 3.14 -17.04 9.16
C LYS A 192 2.64 -17.67 10.45
N TYR A 193 2.34 -16.87 11.47
CA TYR A 193 2.03 -17.38 12.82
C TYR A 193 0.57 -17.20 13.22
N LEU A 194 -0.18 -16.35 12.51
CA LEU A 194 -1.54 -15.97 12.83
C LEU A 194 -2.43 -16.27 11.62
N GLY A 195 -3.21 -17.34 11.72
CA GLY A 195 -4.06 -17.82 10.61
C GLY A 195 -5.33 -16.99 10.39
N ASN A 196 -5.72 -16.14 11.35
CA ASN A 196 -6.87 -15.26 11.23
C ASN A 196 -6.73 -13.98 12.10
N GLY A 197 -7.62 -13.01 11.89
CA GLY A 197 -7.59 -11.72 12.57
C GLY A 197 -8.11 -11.71 14.01
N ASP A 198 -8.76 -12.79 14.46
CA ASP A 198 -9.47 -12.83 15.74
C ASP A 198 -8.52 -12.61 16.92
N GLU A 199 -7.30 -13.16 16.84
CA GLU A 199 -6.33 -13.06 17.94
C GLU A 199 -5.83 -11.63 18.13
N ILE A 200 -5.65 -10.87 17.05
CA ILE A 200 -5.29 -9.45 17.11
C ILE A 200 -6.44 -8.67 17.73
N MET A 201 -7.67 -8.91 17.28
CA MET A 201 -8.84 -8.22 17.83
C MET A 201 -9.08 -8.58 19.30
N ASN A 202 -8.79 -9.82 19.70
CA ASN A 202 -8.82 -10.25 21.10
C ASN A 202 -7.77 -9.55 21.95
N ILE A 203 -6.54 -9.37 21.43
CA ILE A 203 -5.54 -8.54 22.11
C ILE A 203 -6.11 -7.14 22.30
N MET A 204 -6.63 -6.48 21.27
CA MET A 204 -7.20 -5.13 21.35
C MET A 204 -8.33 -5.03 22.38
N ASN A 205 -9.30 -5.94 22.33
CA ASN A 205 -10.44 -5.98 23.24
C ASN A 205 -10.05 -6.27 24.70
N SER A 206 -8.90 -6.93 24.93
CA SER A 206 -8.36 -7.22 26.25
C SER A 206 -7.60 -6.07 26.90
N LEU A 207 -7.47 -4.92 26.22
CA LEU A 207 -6.78 -3.72 26.70
C LEU A 207 -7.75 -2.62 27.20
N LYS A 208 -8.99 -3.01 27.52
CA LYS A 208 -9.98 -2.13 28.14
C LYS A 208 -9.46 -1.54 29.44
#